data_AF-A0A538T4E5-F1
#
_entry.id   AF-A0A538T4E5-F1
#
_cell.length_a   1.000
_cell.length_b   1.000
_cell.length_c   1.000
_cell.angle_alpha   90.00
_cell.angle_beta   90.00
_cell.angle_gamma   90.00
#
_symmetry.space_group_name_H-M   'P 1'
#
loop_
_entity.id
_entity.type
_entity.pdbx_description
1 polymer ?
#
loop_
_entity_poly.entity_id
_entity_poly.type
_entity_poly.pdbx_seq_one_letter_code
_entity_poly.pdbx_strand_id
1 'polypeptide(L)'
;MTRASMMAGSVASGGVSGGRVRVWWRVPGAASMGSTPSVTVLVARRRVARDAAAGGLSAGSARKSTLRGAGVRTPRMMRAEASADNPPMIFSALLATLTLLAVETSPPGGAAAPSRAARLTTAQSDSIARAIEKDREDTRQWLKSAPTSYLATVARRDFGEKTTLTVGSAPGNDVRIDDPAVAPSHLRVTVVGDSFRVESADGKATFRVKDTDLTDATLPPSSIGVGRFTLRLSHQRFPAIIVFDPQSPRFASYKGLEYFPVNLAYRYVLPLTAAANPDTVIILSTRGNQRHALRVGRFEFVVGNAVCRLEATRLLEPGVGERDLGVFFRDATSGKQSYGLGRYVDAVPLPDGRYVLDFNHAYNPACAFSEHYNCPIPPKANTLKVPIPAGEKDSHYHGEDAALDH
;
A
#
# COMPACT_ATOMS: atom_id res chain seq x y z
N MET A 1 61.93 27.43 -28.44
CA MET A 1 61.79 26.86 -29.80
C MET A 1 60.62 25.90 -29.78
N THR A 2 59.57 25.91 -30.59
CA THR A 2 59.01 26.84 -31.59
C THR A 2 57.63 26.26 -31.93
N ARG A 3 56.57 27.10 -31.97
CA ARG A 3 55.32 27.04 -32.79
C ARG A 3 54.46 25.76 -32.79
N ALA A 4 53.15 25.81 -32.53
CA ALA A 4 52.04 26.59 -33.12
C ALA A 4 51.44 26.02 -34.42
N SER A 5 50.13 26.26 -34.54
CA SER A 5 49.24 26.22 -35.72
C SER A 5 48.58 24.87 -36.04
N MET A 6 47.25 24.76 -35.87
CA MET A 6 46.16 25.22 -36.77
C MET A 6 46.05 24.35 -38.03
N MET A 7 44.90 23.70 -38.24
CA MET A 7 43.88 24.24 -39.16
C MET A 7 42.62 23.39 -39.20
N ALA A 8 41.52 24.12 -39.43
CA ALA A 8 40.19 23.64 -39.75
C ALA A 8 40.14 22.94 -41.12
N GLY A 9 39.14 22.08 -41.30
CA GLY A 9 38.80 21.46 -42.58
C GLY A 9 37.35 20.99 -42.57
N SER A 10 36.52 21.75 -43.29
CA SER A 10 35.06 21.70 -43.38
C SER A 10 34.54 20.58 -44.30
N VAL A 11 33.36 20.05 -43.97
CA VAL A 11 32.23 19.60 -44.83
C VAL A 11 32.51 18.60 -45.97
N ALA A 12 31.83 17.46 -45.92
CA ALA A 12 31.02 16.97 -47.04
C ALA A 12 29.99 15.92 -46.59
N SER A 13 28.74 16.24 -46.89
CA SER A 13 27.56 15.37 -46.93
C SER A 13 27.70 14.22 -47.93
N GLY A 14 27.14 13.06 -47.60
CA GLY A 14 26.93 11.98 -48.57
C GLY A 14 26.20 10.81 -47.93
N GLY A 15 24.86 10.81 -48.02
CA GLY A 15 24.08 9.60 -47.80
C GLY A 15 24.25 8.63 -48.97
N VAL A 16 23.97 7.35 -48.72
CA VAL A 16 23.12 6.46 -49.52
C VAL A 16 23.37 4.99 -49.13
N SER A 17 22.25 4.32 -48.85
CA SER A 17 21.94 2.88 -48.97
C SER A 17 22.95 1.79 -48.57
N GLY A 18 22.52 0.96 -47.61
CA GLY A 18 22.09 -0.42 -47.89
C GLY A 18 23.05 -1.35 -48.64
N GLY A 19 23.68 -2.27 -47.90
CA GLY A 19 24.36 -3.44 -48.45
C GLY A 19 24.45 -4.56 -47.43
N ARG A 20 23.67 -5.62 -47.64
CA ARG A 20 23.75 -6.88 -46.89
C ARG A 20 25.06 -7.58 -47.25
N VAL A 21 25.80 -8.05 -46.26
CA VAL A 21 26.87 -9.03 -46.44
C VAL A 21 26.40 -10.35 -45.84
N ARG A 22 26.13 -11.33 -46.72
CA ARG A 22 26.09 -12.77 -46.39
C ARG A 22 27.44 -13.34 -46.76
N VAL A 23 28.05 -14.11 -45.85
CA VAL A 23 29.11 -15.05 -46.18
C VAL A 23 28.67 -16.42 -45.67
N TRP A 24 28.71 -17.40 -46.57
CA TRP A 24 28.41 -18.82 -46.39
C TRP A 24 29.72 -19.63 -46.33
N TRP A 25 29.55 -20.96 -46.16
CA TRP A 25 30.50 -22.09 -46.26
C TRP A 25 30.95 -22.62 -44.88
N ARG A 26 30.91 -23.93 -44.55
CA ARG A 26 30.45 -25.16 -45.22
C ARG A 26 30.36 -26.26 -44.14
N VAL A 27 29.39 -27.17 -44.24
CA VAL A 27 29.27 -28.42 -43.45
C VAL A 27 29.69 -29.60 -44.34
N PRO A 28 30.33 -30.66 -43.82
CA PRO A 28 29.67 -31.97 -43.62
C PRO A 28 30.13 -32.67 -42.31
N GLY A 29 29.42 -33.55 -41.62
CA GLY A 29 28.12 -34.19 -41.80
C GLY A 29 27.84 -35.15 -40.60
N ALA A 30 26.55 -35.40 -40.37
CA ALA A 30 25.87 -36.54 -39.72
C ALA A 30 26.40 -37.16 -38.40
N ALA A 31 25.57 -37.14 -37.33
CA ALA A 31 24.73 -38.28 -36.94
C ALA A 31 23.87 -38.03 -35.68
N SER A 32 22.60 -38.46 -35.78
CA SER A 32 21.66 -39.01 -34.78
C SER A 32 21.18 -38.22 -33.53
N MET A 33 19.86 -37.98 -33.57
CA MET A 33 18.83 -38.30 -32.55
C MET A 33 18.82 -37.59 -31.19
N GLY A 34 17.67 -36.98 -30.87
CA GLY A 34 17.31 -36.58 -29.51
C GLY A 34 16.36 -35.38 -29.44
N SER A 35 15.12 -35.52 -29.90
CA SER A 35 14.08 -34.51 -29.78
C SER A 35 13.50 -34.47 -28.35
N THR A 36 13.61 -33.33 -27.68
CA THR A 36 12.78 -32.94 -26.53
C THR A 36 12.27 -31.53 -26.78
N PRO A 37 10.96 -31.26 -26.77
CA PRO A 37 10.46 -29.92 -27.01
C PRO A 37 10.60 -29.05 -25.76
N SER A 38 11.37 -27.97 -25.89
CA SER A 38 11.37 -26.85 -24.96
C SER A 38 10.02 -26.12 -25.03
N VAL A 39 9.32 -26.04 -23.90
CA VAL A 39 8.13 -25.18 -23.78
C VAL A 39 8.60 -23.74 -23.54
N THR A 40 8.62 -22.95 -24.61
CA THR A 40 8.81 -21.51 -24.57
C THR A 40 7.52 -20.85 -24.08
N VAL A 41 7.54 -20.23 -22.90
CA VAL A 41 6.45 -19.38 -22.42
C VAL A 41 6.47 -18.06 -23.20
N LEU A 42 5.50 -17.89 -24.10
CA LEU A 42 5.29 -16.67 -24.86
C LEU A 42 4.68 -15.61 -23.92
N VAL A 43 5.48 -14.63 -23.48
CA VAL A 43 4.98 -13.45 -22.77
C VAL A 43 4.31 -12.53 -23.79
N ALA A 44 2.98 -12.58 -23.88
CA ALA A 44 2.19 -11.63 -24.65
C ALA A 44 2.22 -10.25 -23.96
N ARG A 45 3.14 -9.38 -24.39
CA ARG A 45 3.06 -7.95 -24.07
C ARG A 45 1.90 -7.33 -24.86
N ARG A 46 0.78 -7.02 -24.19
CA ARG A 46 -0.21 -6.09 -24.75
C ARG A 46 0.42 -4.69 -24.83
N ARG A 47 0.74 -4.25 -26.05
CA ARG A 47 0.86 -2.83 -26.38
C ARG A 47 -0.55 -2.24 -26.32
N VAL A 48 -0.77 -1.27 -25.46
CA VAL A 48 -1.88 -0.34 -25.62
C VAL A 48 -1.38 0.75 -26.57
N ALA A 49 -1.99 0.82 -27.75
CA ALA A 49 -1.77 1.87 -28.72
C ALA A 49 -2.17 3.22 -28.11
N ARG A 50 -1.26 4.19 -28.23
CA ARG A 50 -1.55 5.62 -28.09
C ARG A 50 -2.11 6.08 -29.42
N ASP A 51 -3.36 6.53 -29.43
CA ASP A 51 -3.83 7.46 -30.46
C ASP A 51 -3.95 8.85 -29.83
N ALA A 52 -3.11 9.74 -30.34
CA ALA A 52 -3.18 11.17 -30.17
C ALA A 52 -3.40 11.79 -31.55
N ALA A 53 -4.53 12.46 -31.75
CA ALA A 53 -4.75 13.52 -32.73
C ALA A 53 -6.15 14.09 -32.44
N ALA A 54 -6.27 15.30 -31.93
CA ALA A 54 -6.25 16.58 -32.67
C ALA A 54 -7.69 17.08 -32.86
N GLY A 55 -8.01 18.20 -32.22
CA GLY A 55 -9.30 18.87 -32.35
C GLY A 55 -9.13 20.33 -31.98
N GLY A 56 -8.90 21.16 -33.00
CA GLY A 56 -8.63 22.59 -32.89
C GLY A 56 -9.84 23.43 -32.47
N LEU A 57 -9.49 24.68 -32.15
CA LEU A 57 -10.37 25.81 -31.88
C LEU A 57 -11.35 26.09 -33.02
N SER A 58 -12.61 26.40 -32.71
CA SER A 58 -13.37 27.46 -33.38
C SER A 58 -14.63 27.84 -32.59
N ALA A 59 -14.91 29.13 -32.55
CA ALA A 59 -16.07 29.79 -31.95
C ALA A 59 -17.28 29.81 -32.91
N GLY A 60 -18.50 29.92 -32.37
CA GLY A 60 -19.68 30.25 -33.20
C GLY A 60 -21.07 29.97 -32.61
N SER A 61 -21.63 31.00 -31.94
CA SER A 61 -23.03 31.48 -32.01
C SER A 61 -24.23 30.53 -32.25
N ALA A 62 -25.08 30.42 -31.21
CA ALA A 62 -26.55 30.63 -31.15
C ALA A 62 -27.55 29.89 -32.09
N ARG A 63 -28.47 29.07 -31.51
CA ARG A 63 -29.91 29.36 -31.23
C ARG A 63 -30.78 28.09 -31.03
N LYS A 64 -31.63 28.18 -30.00
CA LYS A 64 -33.03 27.69 -29.75
C LYS A 64 -33.46 26.21 -29.82
N SER A 65 -34.05 25.78 -28.68
CA SER A 65 -35.23 24.90 -28.41
C SER A 65 -35.22 23.46 -28.98
N THR A 66 -35.53 22.39 -28.23
CA THR A 66 -36.80 22.08 -27.54
C THR A 66 -36.64 20.97 -26.48
N LEU A 67 -37.69 20.82 -25.66
CA LEU A 67 -37.89 19.97 -24.48
C LEU A 67 -37.88 18.42 -24.68
N ARG A 68 -37.64 17.76 -23.52
CA ARG A 68 -37.99 16.38 -23.06
C ARG A 68 -37.01 15.23 -23.35
N GLY A 69 -36.61 14.57 -22.27
CA GLY A 69 -35.97 13.25 -22.27
C GLY A 69 -35.17 13.00 -20.99
N ALA A 70 -35.83 12.50 -19.95
CA ALA A 70 -35.19 12.06 -18.72
C ALA A 70 -34.19 10.93 -19.02
N GLY A 71 -32.93 11.14 -18.65
CA GLY A 71 -31.86 10.16 -18.74
C GLY A 71 -30.95 10.32 -17.53
N VAL A 72 -31.18 9.48 -16.51
CA VAL A 72 -30.30 9.32 -15.35
C VAL A 72 -28.92 8.92 -15.87
N ARG A 73 -27.99 9.87 -15.89
CA ARG A 73 -26.57 9.59 -16.12
C ARG A 73 -25.94 9.26 -14.76
N THR A 74 -25.64 7.99 -14.58
CA THR A 74 -24.76 7.50 -13.53
C THR A 74 -23.40 8.20 -13.62
N PRO A 75 -22.88 8.80 -12.53
CA PRO A 75 -21.53 9.30 -12.53
C PRO A 75 -20.56 8.12 -12.51
N ARG A 76 -19.70 8.11 -13.53
CA ARG A 76 -18.53 7.28 -13.72
C ARG A 76 -17.63 7.36 -12.48
N MET A 77 -17.61 6.29 -11.68
CA MET A 77 -16.73 6.15 -10.51
C MET A 77 -15.27 6.37 -10.91
N MET A 78 -14.68 7.44 -10.39
CA MET A 78 -13.22 7.58 -10.31
C MET A 78 -12.70 6.55 -9.32
N ARG A 79 -11.76 5.72 -9.76
CA ARG A 79 -11.00 4.81 -8.90
C ARG A 79 -10.22 5.65 -7.89
N ALA A 80 -10.62 5.61 -6.63
CA ALA A 80 -9.78 6.04 -5.52
C ALA A 80 -8.64 5.02 -5.36
N GLU A 81 -7.39 5.48 -5.42
CA GLU A 81 -6.23 4.67 -5.08
C GLU A 81 -6.31 4.25 -3.61
N ALA A 82 -6.10 2.95 -3.38
CA ALA A 82 -6.26 2.28 -2.10
C ALA A 82 -5.36 2.87 -1.00
N SER A 83 -5.87 2.78 0.23
CA SER A 83 -5.24 3.16 1.50
C SER A 83 -3.71 3.12 1.50
N ALA A 84 -3.09 4.31 1.47
CA ALA A 84 -1.65 4.52 1.43
C ALA A 84 -0.93 4.24 2.77
N ASP A 85 -1.60 3.65 3.75
CA ASP A 85 -1.05 3.39 5.11
C ASP A 85 -0.34 2.05 5.26
N ASN A 86 -0.44 1.16 4.28
CA ASN A 86 0.30 -0.09 4.28
C ASN A 86 1.58 0.08 3.45
N PRO A 87 2.65 -0.69 3.75
CA PRO A 87 3.76 -0.83 2.80
C PRO A 87 3.18 -1.13 1.40
N PRO A 88 3.92 -0.91 0.30
CA PRO A 88 3.58 -1.57 -0.93
C PRO A 88 3.58 -3.06 -0.61
N MET A 89 2.40 -3.62 -0.32
CA MET A 89 2.14 -5.05 -0.33
C MET A 89 2.46 -5.41 -1.76
N ILE A 90 3.70 -5.80 -2.01
CA ILE A 90 4.06 -6.49 -3.22
C ILE A 90 3.32 -7.81 -3.07
N PHE A 91 2.04 -7.80 -3.44
CA PHE A 91 1.36 -8.99 -3.90
C PHE A 91 2.21 -9.47 -5.06
N SER A 92 3.20 -10.29 -4.75
CA SER A 92 3.66 -11.29 -5.69
C SER A 92 2.40 -12.08 -5.99
N ALA A 93 1.74 -11.71 -7.09
CA ALA A 93 0.64 -12.44 -7.66
C ALA A 93 1.18 -13.77 -8.20
N LEU A 94 1.77 -14.60 -7.34
CA LEU A 94 1.71 -16.03 -7.52
C LEU A 94 0.34 -16.45 -7.03
N LEU A 95 -0.63 -16.35 -7.95
CA LEU A 95 -1.70 -17.35 -8.00
C LEU A 95 -0.99 -18.70 -8.21
N ALA A 96 -0.52 -19.33 -7.13
CA ALA A 96 -0.45 -20.77 -7.12
C ALA A 96 -1.90 -21.24 -6.95
N THR A 97 -2.63 -21.32 -8.08
CA THR A 97 -3.90 -22.03 -8.15
C THR A 97 -3.64 -23.50 -7.86
N LEU A 98 -3.61 -23.85 -6.56
CA LEU A 98 -3.89 -25.20 -6.13
C LEU A 98 -5.22 -25.15 -5.37
N THR A 99 -6.30 -25.27 -6.14
CA THR A 99 -7.62 -25.62 -5.65
C THR A 99 -7.52 -26.97 -4.96
N LEU A 100 -7.63 -27.00 -3.62
CA LEU A 100 -8.06 -28.20 -2.93
C LEU A 100 -9.59 -28.16 -2.81
N LEU A 101 -10.25 -29.00 -3.61
CA LEU A 101 -11.59 -29.49 -3.32
C LEU A 101 -11.48 -30.43 -2.12
N ALA A 102 -11.63 -29.87 -0.91
CA ALA A 102 -12.10 -30.66 0.22
C ALA A 102 -13.63 -30.56 0.19
N VAL A 103 -14.28 -31.54 -0.45
CA VAL A 103 -15.72 -31.75 -0.29
C VAL A 103 -15.92 -32.34 1.09
N GLU A 104 -16.04 -31.48 2.10
CA GLU A 104 -16.65 -31.87 3.37
C GLU A 104 -18.15 -31.62 3.24
N THR A 105 -18.92 -32.67 2.96
CA THR A 105 -20.38 -32.64 3.03
C THR A 105 -20.78 -32.49 4.50
N SER A 106 -20.96 -31.24 4.94
CA SER A 106 -21.62 -30.98 6.23
C SER A 106 -23.14 -31.06 6.05
N PRO A 107 -23.88 -31.74 6.95
CA PRO A 107 -25.33 -31.73 6.93
C PRO A 107 -25.86 -30.32 7.25
N PRO A 108 -26.98 -29.89 6.65
CA PRO A 108 -27.56 -28.58 6.94
C PRO A 108 -28.20 -28.60 8.34
N GLY A 109 -27.70 -27.77 9.27
CA GLY A 109 -28.40 -27.46 10.53
C GLY A 109 -27.60 -27.53 11.84
N GLY A 110 -26.32 -27.91 11.82
CA GLY A 110 -25.45 -27.85 13.00
C GLY A 110 -24.48 -26.67 12.93
N ALA A 111 -24.19 -26.00 14.06
CA ALA A 111 -23.09 -25.04 14.13
C ALA A 111 -21.81 -25.73 13.62
N ALA A 112 -21.24 -25.22 12.52
CA ALA A 112 -20.06 -25.82 11.90
C ALA A 112 -18.94 -25.95 12.95
N ALA A 113 -18.33 -27.13 13.04
CA ALA A 113 -17.21 -27.35 13.96
C ALA A 113 -16.09 -26.34 13.63
N PRO A 114 -15.45 -25.74 14.64
CA PRO A 114 -14.41 -24.73 14.40
C PRO A 114 -13.26 -25.36 13.60
N SER A 115 -12.87 -24.69 12.52
CA SER A 115 -11.94 -25.27 11.55
C SER A 115 -10.53 -25.34 12.13
N ARG A 116 -9.81 -26.41 11.76
CA ARG A 116 -8.38 -26.58 12.06
C ARG A 116 -7.53 -25.92 10.97
N ALA A 117 -6.23 -25.80 11.25
CA ALA A 117 -5.25 -25.32 10.28
C ALA A 117 -5.32 -26.10 8.96
N ALA A 118 -5.01 -25.42 7.86
CA ALA A 118 -5.07 -26.02 6.53
C ALA A 118 -4.09 -27.20 6.41
N ARG A 119 -4.54 -28.35 5.90
CA ARG A 119 -3.64 -29.45 5.53
C ARG A 119 -2.96 -29.09 4.21
N LEU A 120 -1.64 -29.04 4.21
CA LEU A 120 -0.81 -28.68 3.06
C LEU A 120 0.14 -29.84 2.74
N THR A 121 0.43 -30.05 1.47
CA THR A 121 1.55 -30.91 1.07
C THR A 121 2.88 -30.25 1.43
N THR A 122 3.96 -31.02 1.45
CA THR A 122 5.31 -30.48 1.68
C THR A 122 5.66 -29.41 0.65
N ALA A 123 5.41 -29.66 -0.64
CA ALA A 123 5.70 -28.69 -1.69
C ALA A 123 4.91 -27.39 -1.54
N GLN A 124 3.63 -27.47 -1.14
CA GLN A 124 2.83 -26.28 -0.83
C GLN A 124 3.37 -25.53 0.38
N SER A 125 3.72 -26.25 1.44
CA SER A 125 4.27 -25.68 2.68
C SER A 125 5.57 -24.92 2.40
N ASP A 126 6.49 -25.52 1.64
CA ASP A 126 7.76 -24.91 1.27
C ASP A 126 7.58 -23.67 0.39
N SER A 127 6.63 -23.72 -0.55
CA SER A 127 6.33 -22.58 -1.41
C SER A 127 5.75 -21.41 -0.62
N ILE A 128 4.82 -21.67 0.31
CA ILE A 128 4.21 -20.65 1.16
C ILE A 128 5.25 -20.05 2.11
N ALA A 129 6.07 -20.89 2.76
CA ALA A 129 7.12 -20.43 3.66
C ALA A 129 8.12 -19.51 2.94
N ARG A 130 8.55 -19.87 1.72
CA ARG A 130 9.43 -18.99 0.92
C ARG A 130 8.77 -17.66 0.56
N ALA A 131 7.48 -17.67 0.24
CA ALA A 131 6.74 -16.44 -0.06
C ALA A 131 6.65 -15.53 1.17
N ILE A 132 6.38 -16.10 2.35
CA ILE A 132 6.37 -15.36 3.62
C ILE A 132 7.74 -14.76 3.91
N GLU A 133 8.82 -15.54 3.79
CA GLU A 133 10.17 -15.01 4.06
C GLU A 133 10.59 -13.92 3.06
N LYS A 134 10.16 -14.02 1.80
CA LYS A 134 10.38 -12.96 0.81
C LYS A 134 9.65 -11.67 1.18
N ASP A 135 8.38 -11.77 1.60
CA ASP A 135 7.57 -10.63 2.06
C ASP A 135 8.17 -9.96 3.30
N ARG A 136 8.68 -10.74 4.25
CA ARG A 136 9.41 -10.25 5.43
C ARG A 136 10.67 -9.48 5.05
N GLU A 137 11.44 -10.01 4.09
CA GLU A 137 12.65 -9.31 3.62
C GLU A 137 12.30 -7.99 2.94
N ASP A 138 11.29 -7.99 2.05
CA ASP A 138 10.83 -6.79 1.38
C ASP A 138 10.36 -5.73 2.38
N THR A 139 9.61 -6.14 3.40
CA THR A 139 9.14 -5.26 4.48
C THR A 139 10.30 -4.66 5.26
N ARG A 140 11.31 -5.46 5.62
CA ARG A 140 12.52 -4.97 6.32
C ARG A 140 13.27 -3.95 5.48
N GLN A 141 13.46 -4.22 4.18
CA GLN A 141 14.13 -3.30 3.28
C GLN A 141 13.34 -2.00 3.08
N TRP A 142 12.03 -2.11 2.90
CA TRP A 142 11.14 -0.95 2.79
C TRP A 142 11.18 -0.08 4.04
N LEU A 143 11.03 -0.66 5.23
CA LEU A 143 11.11 0.07 6.50
C LEU A 143 12.43 0.82 6.62
N LYS A 144 13.54 0.16 6.29
CA LYS A 144 14.91 0.69 6.45
C LYS A 144 15.29 1.79 5.45
N SER A 145 14.65 1.86 4.29
CA SER A 145 15.18 2.69 3.19
C SER A 145 14.17 3.50 2.39
N ALA A 146 12.87 3.17 2.46
CA ALA A 146 11.91 3.87 1.62
C ALA A 146 11.68 5.30 2.13
N PRO A 147 11.66 6.32 1.24
CA PRO A 147 11.49 7.72 1.61
C PRO A 147 10.12 8.04 2.22
N THR A 148 9.18 7.09 2.14
CA THR A 148 7.83 7.15 2.69
C THR A 148 7.54 6.01 3.67
N SER A 149 8.58 5.37 4.21
CA SER A 149 8.41 4.34 5.24
C SER A 149 7.87 4.94 6.55
N TYR A 150 7.42 4.09 7.47
CA TYR A 150 7.01 4.55 8.79
C TYR A 150 8.10 5.32 9.52
N LEU A 151 9.38 4.93 9.33
CA LEU A 151 10.53 5.59 9.94
C LEU A 151 10.82 6.98 9.34
N ALA A 152 10.47 7.19 8.07
CA ALA A 152 10.57 8.51 7.44
C ALA A 152 9.54 9.50 7.99
N THR A 153 8.47 9.04 8.64
CA THR A 153 7.42 9.96 9.09
C THR A 153 7.92 10.80 10.25
N VAL A 154 7.92 12.14 10.09
CA VAL A 154 8.44 13.10 11.08
C VAL A 154 7.38 14.05 11.62
N ALA A 155 6.22 14.15 10.97
CA ALA A 155 5.10 14.93 11.49
C ALA A 155 3.77 14.47 10.90
N ARG A 156 2.70 14.77 11.63
CA ARG A 156 1.32 14.76 11.14
C ARG A 156 0.60 16.00 11.63
N ARG A 157 -0.06 16.71 10.72
CA ARG A 157 -0.94 17.84 11.03
C ARG A 157 -2.34 17.56 10.50
N ASP A 158 -3.28 17.38 11.42
CA ASP A 158 -4.70 17.30 11.10
C ASP A 158 -5.25 18.70 10.84
N PHE A 159 -6.20 18.82 9.91
CA PHE A 159 -6.85 20.10 9.60
C PHE A 159 -7.78 20.57 10.73
N GLY A 160 -8.42 19.63 11.44
CA GLY A 160 -9.37 19.94 12.51
C GLY A 160 -10.52 20.81 11.99
N GLU A 161 -10.75 21.95 12.62
CA GLU A 161 -11.76 22.94 12.21
C GLU A 161 -11.30 23.83 11.04
N LYS A 162 -9.98 23.84 10.72
CA LYS A 162 -9.46 24.62 9.61
C LYS A 162 -9.76 23.92 8.29
N THR A 163 -9.99 24.70 7.24
CA THR A 163 -10.05 24.19 5.86
C THR A 163 -8.74 24.36 5.12
N THR A 164 -7.85 25.23 5.61
CA THR A 164 -6.55 25.53 5.00
C THR A 164 -5.43 25.41 6.03
N LEU A 165 -4.32 24.77 5.65
CA LEU A 165 -3.06 24.75 6.38
C LEU A 165 -1.96 25.44 5.59
N THR A 166 -1.06 26.10 6.31
CA THR A 166 0.14 26.73 5.76
C THR A 166 1.34 25.79 5.85
N VAL A 167 2.19 25.78 4.82
CA VAL A 167 3.40 24.96 4.74
C VAL A 167 4.60 25.86 4.43
N GLY A 168 5.69 25.71 5.17
CA GLY A 168 6.93 26.46 4.92
C GLY A 168 7.98 26.26 6.02
N SER A 169 9.13 26.91 5.87
CA SER A 169 10.23 26.79 6.85
C SER A 169 10.06 27.68 8.08
N ALA A 170 9.24 28.73 8.00
CA ALA A 170 8.99 29.61 9.15
C ALA A 170 8.25 28.88 10.28
N PRO A 171 8.56 29.18 11.55
CA PRO A 171 7.92 28.55 12.71
C PRO A 171 6.41 28.84 12.83
N GLY A 172 5.91 29.87 12.16
CA GLY A 172 4.49 30.22 12.17
C GLY A 172 3.61 29.37 11.23
N ASN A 173 4.18 28.48 10.42
CA ASN A 173 3.38 27.60 9.55
C ASN A 173 2.73 26.47 10.35
N ASP A 174 1.55 26.04 9.92
CA ASP A 174 0.89 24.87 10.49
C ASP A 174 1.69 23.58 10.24
N VAL A 175 2.35 23.48 9.10
CA VAL A 175 3.26 22.38 8.72
C VAL A 175 4.64 22.98 8.45
N ARG A 176 5.54 22.82 9.41
CA ARG A 176 6.92 23.27 9.27
C ARG A 176 7.74 22.24 8.47
N ILE A 177 8.48 22.73 7.48
CA ILE A 177 9.43 21.95 6.69
C ILE A 177 10.82 22.54 6.86
N ASP A 178 11.69 21.82 7.57
CA ASP A 178 13.04 22.27 7.91
C ASP A 178 14.01 21.92 6.76
N ASP A 179 13.92 22.69 5.68
CA ASP A 179 14.76 22.58 4.48
C ASP A 179 15.18 23.98 4.00
N PRO A 180 16.48 24.27 3.82
CA PRO A 180 16.95 25.54 3.28
C PRO A 180 16.39 25.90 1.89
N ALA A 181 15.98 24.90 1.10
CA ALA A 181 15.37 25.11 -0.21
C ALA A 181 13.88 25.52 -0.12
N VAL A 182 13.27 25.46 1.08
CA VAL A 182 11.86 25.76 1.29
C VAL A 182 11.69 27.18 1.83
N ALA A 183 10.88 27.96 1.14
CA ALA A 183 10.59 29.34 1.50
C ALA A 183 9.91 29.45 2.88
N PRO A 184 10.11 30.57 3.62
CA PRO A 184 9.46 30.81 4.91
C PRO A 184 7.94 30.62 4.86
N SER A 185 7.29 31.09 3.79
CA SER A 185 5.90 30.82 3.44
C SER A 185 5.89 30.19 2.07
N HIS A 186 5.66 28.88 1.97
CA HIS A 186 5.89 28.12 0.75
C HIS A 186 4.58 27.75 0.05
N LEU A 187 3.66 27.06 0.74
CA LEU A 187 2.39 26.63 0.18
C LEU A 187 1.22 26.92 1.12
N ARG A 188 0.02 27.02 0.53
CA ARG A 188 -1.26 26.83 1.20
C ARG A 188 -1.91 25.56 0.67
N VAL A 189 -2.41 24.72 1.58
CA VAL A 189 -3.14 23.50 1.23
C VAL A 189 -4.55 23.61 1.79
N THR A 190 -5.55 23.56 0.93
CA THR A 190 -6.97 23.72 1.26
C THR A 190 -7.75 22.46 0.93
N VAL A 191 -8.57 21.97 1.84
CA VAL A 191 -9.49 20.86 1.58
C VAL A 191 -10.65 21.34 0.71
N VAL A 192 -10.90 20.66 -0.40
CA VAL A 192 -12.00 20.94 -1.33
C VAL A 192 -12.75 19.64 -1.63
N GLY A 193 -13.87 19.41 -0.92
CA GLY A 193 -14.57 18.13 -0.96
C GLY A 193 -13.65 16.99 -0.51
N ASP A 194 -13.49 15.98 -1.35
CA ASP A 194 -12.58 14.84 -1.13
C ASP A 194 -11.15 15.06 -1.70
N SER A 195 -10.81 16.29 -2.07
CA SER A 195 -9.55 16.68 -2.72
C SER A 195 -8.83 17.79 -1.96
N PHE A 196 -7.63 18.13 -2.42
CA PHE A 196 -6.77 19.17 -1.86
C PHE A 196 -6.36 20.16 -2.94
N ARG A 197 -6.66 21.44 -2.73
CA ARG A 197 -6.11 22.53 -3.51
C ARG A 197 -4.77 22.93 -2.89
N VAL A 198 -3.68 22.71 -3.61
CA VAL A 198 -2.31 23.10 -3.22
C VAL A 198 -1.92 24.31 -4.05
N GLU A 199 -1.47 25.37 -3.40
CA GLU A 199 -1.12 26.64 -4.04
C GLU A 199 0.16 27.23 -3.47
N SER A 200 0.98 27.78 -4.35
CA SER A 200 2.13 28.61 -4.01
C SER A 200 1.69 29.80 -3.14
N ALA A 201 2.35 29.99 -2.01
CA ALA A 201 2.03 31.08 -1.11
C ALA A 201 2.46 32.45 -1.66
N ASP A 202 3.53 32.48 -2.44
CA ASP A 202 4.16 33.69 -3.03
C ASP A 202 4.07 33.74 -4.57
N GLY A 203 3.45 32.74 -5.21
CA GLY A 203 3.33 32.62 -6.67
C GLY A 203 4.60 32.10 -7.37
N LYS A 204 5.65 31.75 -6.63
CA LYS A 204 6.93 31.26 -7.17
C LYS A 204 7.32 29.90 -6.62
N ALA A 205 7.00 29.62 -5.35
CA ALA A 205 7.21 28.33 -4.73
C ALA A 205 6.54 27.22 -5.54
N THR A 206 7.24 26.10 -5.70
CA THR A 206 6.75 24.93 -6.42
C THR A 206 6.65 23.71 -5.49
N PHE A 207 5.78 22.78 -5.85
CA PHE A 207 5.71 21.45 -5.27
C PHE A 207 5.71 20.41 -6.38
N ARG A 208 6.25 19.23 -6.10
CA ARG A 208 6.38 18.17 -7.08
C ARG A 208 5.22 17.20 -7.01
N VAL A 209 4.59 16.90 -8.15
CA VAL A 209 3.65 15.79 -8.31
C VAL A 209 4.26 14.82 -9.32
N LYS A 210 4.62 13.62 -8.86
CA LYS A 210 5.41 12.65 -9.65
C LYS A 210 6.73 13.29 -10.09
N ASP A 211 6.87 13.57 -11.39
CA ASP A 211 8.08 14.15 -11.99
C ASP A 211 7.84 15.58 -12.52
N THR A 212 6.78 16.25 -12.05
CA THR A 212 6.40 17.59 -12.53
C THR A 212 6.30 18.56 -11.35
N ASP A 213 7.02 19.67 -11.45
CA ASP A 213 6.93 20.76 -10.49
C ASP A 213 5.79 21.71 -10.90
N LEU A 214 4.91 22.04 -9.94
CA LEU A 214 3.71 22.84 -10.14
C LEU A 214 3.69 23.98 -9.11
N THR A 215 3.07 25.10 -9.47
CA THR A 215 2.79 26.21 -8.54
C THR A 215 1.39 26.10 -7.96
N ASP A 216 0.49 25.39 -8.62
CA ASP A 216 -0.87 25.19 -8.16
C ASP A 216 -1.50 23.92 -8.77
N ALA A 217 -2.32 23.21 -7.99
CA ALA A 217 -3.09 22.07 -8.47
C ALA A 217 -4.24 21.72 -7.51
N THR A 218 -5.31 21.14 -8.03
CA THR A 218 -6.28 20.41 -7.21
C THR A 218 -6.01 18.92 -7.37
N LEU A 219 -5.64 18.26 -6.28
CA LEU A 219 -5.18 16.89 -6.26
C LEU A 219 -6.14 16.01 -5.45
N PRO A 220 -6.40 14.76 -5.88
CA PRO A 220 -6.97 13.78 -4.98
C PRO A 220 -5.98 13.47 -3.84
N PRO A 221 -6.40 12.69 -2.81
CA PRO A 221 -5.49 12.20 -1.80
C PRO A 221 -4.28 11.51 -2.46
N SER A 222 -3.08 12.04 -2.20
CA SER A 222 -1.86 11.71 -2.93
C SER A 222 -0.64 12.23 -2.17
N SER A 223 0.55 12.10 -2.75
CA SER A 223 1.78 12.65 -2.19
C SER A 223 2.37 13.73 -3.10
N ILE A 224 2.91 14.78 -2.49
CA ILE A 224 3.65 15.85 -3.17
C ILE A 224 5.06 15.98 -2.59
N GLY A 225 6.03 16.37 -3.40
CA GLY A 225 7.39 16.69 -2.96
C GLY A 225 7.55 18.17 -2.63
N VAL A 226 8.23 18.47 -1.53
CA VAL A 226 8.59 19.83 -1.10
C VAL A 226 10.02 19.81 -0.56
N GLY A 227 10.98 20.35 -1.33
CA GLY A 227 12.41 20.17 -1.04
C GLY A 227 12.78 18.68 -1.04
N ARG A 228 13.48 18.21 0.00
CA ARG A 228 13.73 16.78 0.22
C ARG A 228 12.54 15.99 0.77
N PHE A 229 11.53 16.68 1.28
CA PHE A 229 10.42 16.06 2.01
C PHE A 229 9.32 15.58 1.07
N THR A 230 8.60 14.56 1.50
CA THR A 230 7.34 14.14 0.87
C THR A 230 6.19 14.45 1.81
N LEU A 231 5.16 15.12 1.31
CA LEU A 231 3.95 15.46 2.05
C LEU A 231 2.81 14.61 1.48
N ARG A 232 2.22 13.77 2.33
CA ARG A 232 1.03 12.99 1.98
C ARG A 232 -0.22 13.75 2.40
N LEU A 233 -1.07 13.99 1.42
CA LEU A 233 -2.39 14.60 1.57
C LEU A 233 -3.41 13.48 1.80
N SER A 234 -3.75 13.24 3.07
CA SER A 234 -4.62 12.12 3.46
C SER A 234 -6.04 12.61 3.72
N HIS A 235 -7.04 11.93 3.16
CA HIS A 235 -8.47 12.22 3.35
C HIS A 235 -9.23 10.97 3.83
N GLN A 236 -8.79 10.44 4.97
CA GLN A 236 -9.42 9.28 5.62
C GLN A 236 -10.60 9.73 6.50
N ARG A 237 -11.54 10.49 5.94
CA ARG A 237 -12.58 11.30 6.64
C ARG A 237 -12.04 12.42 7.54
N PHE A 238 -10.80 12.32 7.99
CA PHE A 238 -10.07 13.33 8.74
C PHE A 238 -8.90 13.82 7.87
N PRO A 239 -9.06 14.97 7.18
CA PRO A 239 -8.01 15.49 6.33
C PRO A 239 -6.76 15.82 7.15
N ALA A 240 -5.60 15.40 6.64
CA ALA A 240 -4.32 15.61 7.30
C ALA A 240 -3.17 15.71 6.29
N ILE A 241 -2.12 16.41 6.69
CA ILE A 241 -0.82 16.40 6.00
C ILE A 241 0.14 15.57 6.85
N ILE A 242 0.74 14.55 6.24
CA ILE A 242 1.74 13.68 6.88
C ILE A 242 3.07 13.93 6.20
N VAL A 243 4.09 14.26 6.99
CA VAL A 243 5.39 14.68 6.49
C VAL A 243 6.38 13.53 6.63
N PHE A 244 7.02 13.20 5.52
CA PHE A 244 8.08 12.21 5.43
C PHE A 244 9.41 12.90 5.12
N ASP A 245 10.41 12.63 5.95
CA ASP A 245 11.79 13.01 5.75
C ASP A 245 12.63 11.77 5.39
N PRO A 246 13.17 11.67 4.16
CA PRO A 246 14.06 10.58 3.79
C PRO A 246 15.39 10.60 4.57
N GLN A 247 15.68 11.67 5.30
CA GLN A 247 16.85 11.80 6.18
C GLN A 247 16.47 11.75 7.68
N SER A 248 15.29 11.20 8.01
CA SER A 248 14.84 11.02 9.38
C SER A 248 15.90 10.31 10.24
N PRO A 249 16.25 10.83 11.43
CA PRO A 249 17.20 10.18 12.33
C PRO A 249 16.72 8.80 12.80
N ARG A 250 15.42 8.51 12.69
CA ARG A 250 14.82 7.21 13.04
C ARG A 250 15.34 6.06 12.18
N PHE A 251 15.84 6.33 10.98
CA PHE A 251 16.52 5.29 10.19
C PHE A 251 17.81 4.80 10.87
N ALA A 252 18.53 5.69 11.55
CA ALA A 252 19.77 5.35 12.24
C ALA A 252 19.51 4.62 13.57
N SER A 253 18.41 4.92 14.26
CA SER A 253 18.01 4.20 15.47
C SER A 253 17.32 2.86 15.18
N TYR A 254 17.09 2.51 13.91
CA TYR A 254 16.39 1.30 13.51
C TYR A 254 17.21 0.01 13.71
N LYS A 255 16.92 -0.71 14.80
CA LYS A 255 17.37 -2.04 15.23
C LYS A 255 16.84 -3.21 14.40
N GLY A 256 15.89 -2.98 13.49
CA GLY A 256 15.28 -4.04 12.68
C GLY A 256 13.95 -4.55 13.21
N LEU A 257 13.17 -5.16 12.31
CA LEU A 257 11.91 -5.82 12.60
C LEU A 257 12.13 -7.32 12.69
N GLU A 258 11.72 -7.91 13.81
CA GLU A 258 11.78 -9.35 14.03
C GLU A 258 10.45 -10.04 13.77
N TYR A 259 10.54 -11.32 13.41
CA TYR A 259 9.40 -12.19 13.21
C TYR A 259 9.51 -13.45 14.06
N PHE A 260 8.38 -14.05 14.38
CA PHE A 260 8.35 -15.44 14.80
C PHE A 260 8.71 -16.35 13.59
N PRO A 261 9.34 -17.51 13.82
CA PRO A 261 9.57 -18.50 12.77
C PRO A 261 8.27 -18.82 12.02
N VAL A 262 8.36 -19.06 10.71
CA VAL A 262 7.17 -19.45 9.93
C VAL A 262 6.57 -20.71 10.53
N ASN A 263 5.27 -20.65 10.84
CA ASN A 263 4.53 -21.78 11.37
C ASN A 263 3.15 -21.85 10.72
N LEU A 264 3.02 -22.78 9.77
CA LEU A 264 1.79 -22.95 8.98
C LEU A 264 0.64 -23.60 9.78
N ALA A 265 0.88 -24.03 11.03
CA ALA A 265 -0.20 -24.38 11.94
C ALA A 265 -1.06 -23.16 12.35
N TYR A 266 -0.59 -21.93 12.08
CA TYR A 266 -1.35 -20.70 12.26
C TYR A 266 -1.91 -20.14 10.94
N ARG A 267 -2.02 -20.99 9.89
CA ARG A 267 -2.68 -20.67 8.64
C ARG A 267 -4.01 -21.42 8.53
N TYR A 268 -5.10 -20.67 8.41
CA TYR A 268 -6.45 -21.21 8.38
C TYR A 268 -7.17 -20.85 7.08
N VAL A 269 -8.05 -21.75 6.62
CA VAL A 269 -9.02 -21.47 5.56
C VAL A 269 -10.41 -21.59 6.17
N LEU A 270 -11.07 -20.45 6.38
CA LEU A 270 -12.24 -20.33 7.24
C LEU A 270 -13.45 -19.80 6.46
N PRO A 271 -14.66 -20.32 6.69
CA PRO A 271 -15.86 -19.58 6.35
C PRO A 271 -15.98 -18.33 7.24
N LEU A 272 -16.59 -17.28 6.71
CA LEU A 272 -16.97 -16.13 7.52
C LEU A 272 -18.38 -16.35 8.06
N THR A 273 -18.53 -16.44 9.38
CA THR A 273 -19.85 -16.41 10.01
C THR A 273 -20.33 -14.96 10.01
N ALA A 274 -21.28 -14.63 9.13
CA ALA A 274 -21.80 -13.28 8.98
C ALA A 274 -22.38 -12.75 10.30
N ALA A 275 -22.19 -11.46 10.56
CA ALA A 275 -22.85 -10.80 11.68
C ALA A 275 -24.37 -10.77 11.42
N ALA A 276 -25.16 -11.14 12.43
CA ALA A 276 -26.63 -11.11 12.32
C ALA A 276 -27.15 -9.70 12.02
N ASN A 277 -26.50 -8.68 12.61
CA ASN A 277 -26.70 -7.27 12.31
C ASN A 277 -25.34 -6.66 11.95
N PRO A 278 -25.02 -6.49 10.66
CA PRO A 278 -23.80 -5.83 10.23
C PRO A 278 -23.93 -4.33 10.54
N ASP A 279 -23.53 -3.96 11.75
CA ASP A 279 -23.60 -2.59 12.23
C ASP A 279 -22.32 -1.82 11.90
N THR A 280 -22.47 -0.52 11.66
CA THR A 280 -21.32 0.39 11.64
C THR A 280 -20.83 0.56 13.07
N VAL A 281 -19.64 0.05 13.34
CA VAL A 281 -18.93 0.22 14.61
C VAL A 281 -17.94 1.36 14.53
N ILE A 282 -17.73 2.02 15.66
CA ILE A 282 -16.64 2.99 15.82
C ILE A 282 -15.44 2.22 16.36
N ILE A 283 -14.37 2.20 15.58
CA ILE A 283 -13.06 1.78 16.05
C ILE A 283 -12.31 3.02 16.49
N LEU A 284 -12.05 3.11 17.80
CA LEU A 284 -11.19 4.14 18.35
C LEU A 284 -9.78 3.93 17.82
N SER A 285 -9.10 5.04 17.58
CA SER A 285 -7.71 5.02 17.15
C SER A 285 -6.78 5.57 18.22
N THR A 286 -5.48 5.33 18.06
CA THR A 286 -4.43 5.79 19.00
C THR A 286 -4.37 7.31 19.20
N ARG A 287 -4.94 8.10 18.27
CA ARG A 287 -5.06 9.57 18.40
C ARG A 287 -6.48 10.05 18.76
N GLY A 288 -7.35 9.17 19.21
CA GLY A 288 -8.71 9.50 19.66
C GLY A 288 -9.74 9.69 18.56
N ASN A 289 -9.37 9.52 17.29
CA ASN A 289 -10.31 9.63 16.17
C ASN A 289 -11.26 8.43 16.14
N GLN A 290 -12.51 8.70 15.73
CA GLN A 290 -13.53 7.68 15.55
C GLN A 290 -13.51 7.20 14.10
N ARG A 291 -12.99 5.99 13.85
CA ARG A 291 -13.00 5.38 12.51
C ARG A 291 -14.24 4.53 12.35
N HIS A 292 -15.02 4.80 11.31
CA HIS A 292 -16.21 4.02 11.01
C HIS A 292 -15.78 2.73 10.32
N ALA A 293 -16.30 1.61 10.78
CA ALA A 293 -16.03 0.31 10.21
C ALA A 293 -17.30 -0.55 10.25
N LEU A 294 -17.44 -1.48 9.31
CA LEU A 294 -18.52 -2.45 9.32
C LEU A 294 -18.03 -3.72 10.00
N ARG A 295 -18.73 -4.16 11.05
CA ARG A 295 -18.50 -5.51 11.60
C ARG A 295 -19.17 -6.51 10.65
N VAL A 296 -18.37 -7.21 9.85
CA VAL A 296 -18.87 -8.06 8.77
C VAL A 296 -19.26 -9.44 9.30
N GLY A 297 -18.53 -9.95 10.28
CA GLY A 297 -18.76 -11.27 10.84
C GLY A 297 -17.63 -11.69 11.77
N ARG A 298 -17.48 -13.00 11.96
CA ARG A 298 -16.40 -13.57 12.76
C ARG A 298 -15.82 -14.83 12.13
N PHE A 299 -14.56 -15.06 12.42
CA PHE A 299 -13.86 -16.30 12.16
C PHE A 299 -13.82 -17.15 13.44
N GLU A 300 -14.11 -18.44 13.31
CA GLU A 300 -14.02 -19.42 14.40
C GLU A 300 -13.01 -20.51 14.01
N PHE A 301 -12.01 -20.72 14.87
CA PHE A 301 -10.91 -21.66 14.60
C PHE A 301 -10.37 -22.24 15.90
N VAL A 302 -9.54 -23.29 15.79
CA VAL A 302 -8.96 -23.94 16.97
C VAL A 302 -7.45 -23.73 17.00
N VAL A 303 -6.94 -23.28 18.16
CA VAL A 303 -5.51 -23.22 18.47
C VAL A 303 -5.22 -24.23 19.57
N GLY A 304 -4.47 -25.29 19.25
CA GLY A 304 -4.32 -26.43 20.16
C GLY A 304 -5.67 -27.07 20.47
N ASN A 305 -6.14 -26.94 21.72
CA ASN A 305 -7.46 -27.42 22.16
C ASN A 305 -8.46 -26.28 22.45
N ALA A 306 -8.07 -25.03 22.21
CA ALA A 306 -8.90 -23.86 22.52
C ALA A 306 -9.67 -23.38 21.29
N VAL A 307 -10.99 -23.24 21.42
CA VAL A 307 -11.83 -22.58 20.41
C VAL A 307 -11.62 -21.06 20.51
N CYS A 308 -11.18 -20.47 19.41
CA CYS A 308 -10.88 -19.06 19.26
C CYS A 308 -11.90 -18.38 18.34
N ARG A 309 -12.19 -17.11 18.61
CA ARG A 309 -13.08 -16.28 17.79
C ARG A 309 -12.46 -14.91 17.59
N LEU A 310 -12.51 -14.42 16.36
CA LEU A 310 -12.10 -13.06 16.01
C LEU A 310 -13.14 -12.43 15.10
N GLU A 311 -13.61 -11.24 15.46
CA GLU A 311 -14.46 -10.40 14.61
C GLU A 311 -13.64 -9.85 13.44
N ALA A 312 -14.21 -9.95 12.24
CA ALA A 312 -13.66 -9.41 11.01
C ALA A 312 -14.37 -8.09 10.67
N THR A 313 -13.58 -7.08 10.33
CA THR A 313 -14.07 -5.72 10.15
C THR A 313 -13.61 -5.15 8.81
N ARG A 314 -14.48 -4.40 8.15
CA ARG A 314 -14.16 -3.61 6.97
C ARG A 314 -14.14 -2.13 7.32
N LEU A 315 -13.01 -1.45 7.17
CA LEU A 315 -12.95 0.00 7.37
C LEU A 315 -13.75 0.71 6.27
N LEU A 316 -14.57 1.71 6.64
CA LEU A 316 -15.41 2.47 5.70
C LEU A 316 -14.66 3.69 5.17
N GLU A 317 -13.60 3.41 4.41
CA GLU A 317 -12.62 4.38 3.90
C GLU A 317 -12.44 4.25 2.38
N PRO A 318 -12.03 5.35 1.70
CA PRO A 318 -11.76 5.30 0.27
C PRO A 318 -10.77 4.20 -0.12
N GLY A 319 -11.12 3.43 -1.15
CA GLY A 319 -10.26 2.38 -1.70
C GLY A 319 -10.26 1.05 -0.95
N VAL A 320 -11.04 0.90 0.13
CA VAL A 320 -11.27 -0.39 0.80
C VAL A 320 -12.42 -1.13 0.10
N GLY A 321 -12.11 -2.28 -0.51
CA GLY A 321 -13.07 -3.14 -1.19
C GLY A 321 -14.02 -3.85 -0.23
N GLU A 322 -15.15 -4.34 -0.74
CA GLU A 322 -16.19 -5.02 0.07
C GLU A 322 -15.68 -6.29 0.77
N ARG A 323 -14.65 -6.93 0.21
CA ARG A 323 -14.05 -8.17 0.73
C ARG A 323 -12.71 -7.94 1.43
N ASP A 324 -12.27 -6.68 1.58
CA ASP A 324 -11.05 -6.33 2.28
C ASP A 324 -11.34 -6.29 3.79
N LEU A 325 -11.17 -7.44 4.42
CA LEU A 325 -11.47 -7.64 5.83
C LEU A 325 -10.18 -7.62 6.65
N GLY A 326 -10.09 -6.67 7.56
CA GLY A 326 -9.05 -6.62 8.59
C GLY A 326 -9.51 -7.30 9.87
N VAL A 327 -8.58 -7.99 10.52
CA VAL A 327 -8.75 -8.53 11.86
C VAL A 327 -7.72 -7.87 12.77
N PHE A 328 -8.18 -6.97 13.62
CA PHE A 328 -7.36 -6.30 14.64
C PHE A 328 -7.47 -7.10 15.94
N PHE A 329 -6.36 -7.63 16.45
CA PHE A 329 -6.41 -8.58 17.55
C PHE A 329 -5.27 -8.41 18.57
N ARG A 330 -5.51 -8.94 19.75
CA ARG A 330 -4.51 -9.21 20.79
C ARG A 330 -4.48 -10.70 21.07
N ASP A 331 -3.37 -11.19 21.57
CA ASP A 331 -3.22 -12.58 21.99
C ASP A 331 -2.29 -12.66 23.22
N ALA A 332 -2.03 -13.86 23.74
CA ALA A 332 -1.24 -14.01 24.96
C ALA A 332 0.25 -13.57 24.82
N THR A 333 0.72 -13.34 23.58
CA THR A 333 2.05 -12.78 23.29
C THR A 333 2.09 -11.24 23.35
N SER A 334 0.94 -10.56 23.29
CA SER A 334 0.87 -9.09 23.22
C SER A 334 1.42 -8.43 24.49
N GLY A 335 2.35 -7.48 24.32
CA GLY A 335 3.04 -6.79 25.40
C GLY A 335 4.14 -7.64 26.09
N LYS A 336 4.48 -8.80 25.52
CA LYS A 336 5.55 -9.68 26.02
C LYS A 336 6.55 -10.03 24.93
N GLN A 337 6.04 -10.49 23.79
CA GLN A 337 6.83 -10.90 22.62
C GLN A 337 6.36 -10.20 21.34
N SER A 338 5.10 -9.77 21.29
CA SER A 338 4.52 -8.96 20.21
C SER A 338 4.06 -7.60 20.72
N TYR A 339 3.80 -6.66 19.82
CA TYR A 339 3.48 -5.28 20.14
C TYR A 339 2.31 -5.14 21.13
N GLY A 340 2.49 -4.23 22.11
CA GLY A 340 1.61 -4.08 23.28
C GLY A 340 0.18 -3.66 22.97
N LEU A 341 -0.07 -2.91 21.89
CA LEU A 341 -1.43 -2.53 21.47
C LEU A 341 -2.20 -3.73 20.89
N GLY A 342 -1.48 -4.61 20.19
CA GLY A 342 -2.01 -5.71 19.38
C GLY A 342 -1.49 -5.64 17.94
N ARG A 343 -1.90 -6.62 17.13
CA ARG A 343 -1.45 -6.81 15.74
C ARG A 343 -2.64 -6.92 14.80
N TYR A 344 -2.40 -6.71 13.52
CA TYR A 344 -3.41 -6.82 12.48
C TYR A 344 -3.10 -8.00 11.57
N VAL A 345 -4.12 -8.61 11.02
CA VAL A 345 -3.98 -9.59 9.93
C VAL A 345 -5.12 -9.37 8.95
N ASP A 346 -4.78 -9.32 7.66
CA ASP A 346 -5.76 -9.15 6.60
C ASP A 346 -6.25 -10.54 6.15
N ALA A 347 -7.57 -10.71 6.07
CA ALA A 347 -8.18 -11.95 5.62
C ALA A 347 -8.28 -11.96 4.10
N VAL A 348 -7.61 -12.90 3.44
CA VAL A 348 -7.55 -12.95 1.98
C VAL A 348 -8.76 -13.72 1.44
N PRO A 349 -9.65 -13.10 0.63
CA PRO A 349 -10.82 -13.78 0.10
C PRO A 349 -10.45 -14.86 -0.91
N LEU A 350 -11.16 -15.99 -0.86
CA LEU A 350 -11.08 -17.07 -1.85
C LEU A 350 -12.28 -17.04 -2.81
N PRO A 351 -12.16 -17.66 -4.00
CA PRO A 351 -13.25 -17.74 -4.98
C PRO A 351 -14.49 -18.47 -4.47
N ASP A 352 -14.33 -19.41 -3.53
CA ASP A 352 -15.41 -20.22 -2.95
C ASP A 352 -16.13 -19.52 -1.77
N GLY A 353 -15.83 -18.24 -1.53
CA GLY A 353 -16.44 -17.44 -0.47
C GLY A 353 -15.77 -17.59 0.91
N ARG A 354 -14.82 -18.52 1.08
CA ARG A 354 -13.99 -18.60 2.29
C ARG A 354 -12.90 -17.54 2.30
N TYR A 355 -12.17 -17.48 3.41
CA TYR A 355 -11.04 -16.60 3.61
C TYR A 355 -9.83 -17.38 4.11
N VAL A 356 -8.66 -16.98 3.66
CA VAL A 356 -7.40 -17.36 4.30
C VAL A 356 -7.12 -16.36 5.42
N LEU A 357 -6.98 -16.85 6.64
CA LEU A 357 -6.49 -16.10 7.78
C LEU A 357 -5.12 -16.68 8.17
N ASP A 358 -4.04 -15.98 7.80
CA ASP A 358 -2.67 -16.44 8.03
C ASP A 358 -1.93 -15.51 8.97
N PHE A 359 -1.77 -15.95 10.22
CA PHE A 359 -1.08 -15.15 11.24
C PHE A 359 0.44 -15.01 10.97
N ASN A 360 1.02 -15.73 10.00
CA ASN A 360 2.41 -15.48 9.59
C ASN A 360 2.58 -14.11 8.91
N HIS A 361 1.49 -13.54 8.40
CA HIS A 361 1.40 -12.17 7.89
C HIS A 361 0.79 -11.21 8.91
N ALA A 362 0.64 -11.60 10.19
CA ALA A 362 0.21 -10.66 11.21
C ALA A 362 1.30 -9.59 11.42
N TYR A 363 0.92 -8.32 11.34
CA TYR A 363 1.84 -7.19 11.37
C TYR A 363 1.52 -6.21 12.50
N ASN A 364 2.53 -5.47 12.93
CA ASN A 364 2.37 -4.38 13.87
C ASN A 364 1.78 -3.16 13.15
N PRO A 365 0.86 -2.42 13.78
CA PRO A 365 0.35 -1.19 13.20
C PRO A 365 1.46 -0.16 13.00
N ALA A 366 1.32 0.74 12.03
CA ALA A 366 2.29 1.82 11.77
C ALA A 366 2.64 2.67 13.02
N CYS A 367 1.70 2.81 13.96
CA CYS A 367 1.94 3.47 15.26
C CYS A 367 2.99 2.79 16.14
N ALA A 368 3.32 1.52 15.88
CA ALA A 368 4.43 0.80 16.51
C ALA A 368 5.81 1.23 15.99
N PHE A 369 5.86 2.12 15.01
CA PHE A 369 7.11 2.66 14.43
C PHE A 369 7.16 4.19 14.47
N SER A 370 6.00 4.86 14.49
CA SER A 370 5.92 6.32 14.57
C SER A 370 4.59 6.79 15.19
N GLU A 371 4.66 7.70 16.16
CA GLU A 371 3.51 8.30 16.85
C GLU A 371 2.64 9.21 15.94
N HIS A 372 3.09 9.49 14.72
CA HIS A 372 2.37 10.29 13.75
C HIS A 372 1.28 9.49 13.01
N TYR A 373 1.13 8.20 13.30
CA TYR A 373 0.08 7.36 12.74
C TYR A 373 -1.15 7.24 13.65
N ASN A 374 -2.29 7.08 12.98
CA ASN A 374 -3.59 6.99 13.62
C ASN A 374 -4.18 5.57 13.48
N CYS A 375 -3.83 4.68 14.40
CA CYS A 375 -4.02 3.25 14.23
C CYS A 375 -5.26 2.71 14.98
N PRO A 376 -6.06 1.81 14.36
CA PRO A 376 -7.17 1.11 15.01
C PRO A 376 -6.79 0.39 16.31
N ILE A 377 -7.52 0.64 17.40
CA ILE A 377 -7.33 -0.14 18.63
C ILE A 377 -8.10 -1.46 18.48
N PRO A 378 -7.46 -2.64 18.64
CA PRO A 378 -8.16 -3.91 18.62
C PRO A 378 -9.32 -3.93 19.62
N PRO A 379 -10.53 -4.36 19.21
CA PRO A 379 -11.67 -4.44 20.11
C PRO A 379 -11.41 -5.50 21.19
N LYS A 380 -11.99 -5.30 22.38
CA LYS A 380 -11.85 -6.25 23.50
C LYS A 380 -12.28 -7.67 23.12
N ALA A 381 -13.30 -7.80 22.27
CA ALA A 381 -13.78 -9.09 21.75
C ALA A 381 -12.71 -9.87 20.96
N ASN A 382 -11.75 -9.16 20.35
CA ASN A 382 -10.63 -9.75 19.60
C ASN A 382 -9.39 -9.94 20.47
N THR A 383 -9.56 -10.34 21.73
CA THR A 383 -8.46 -10.72 22.62
C THR A 383 -8.45 -12.22 22.83
N LEU A 384 -7.49 -12.91 22.21
CA LEU A 384 -7.28 -14.34 22.39
C LEU A 384 -6.52 -14.62 23.69
N LYS A 385 -6.95 -15.64 24.43
CA LYS A 385 -6.27 -16.10 25.65
C LYS A 385 -5.08 -17.02 25.38
N VAL A 386 -4.95 -17.50 24.14
CA VAL A 386 -3.85 -18.37 23.69
C VAL A 386 -2.76 -17.54 22.99
N PRO A 387 -1.50 -17.99 22.99
CA PRO A 387 -0.46 -17.32 22.24
C PRO A 387 -0.56 -17.61 20.74
N ILE A 388 -0.26 -16.61 19.91
CA ILE A 388 -0.10 -16.75 18.46
C ILE A 388 1.37 -16.40 18.08
N PRO A 389 2.31 -17.34 18.22
CA PRO A 389 3.73 -17.17 17.87
C PRO A 389 3.95 -17.27 16.34
N ALA A 390 3.29 -16.42 15.58
CA ALA A 390 3.44 -16.25 14.13
C ALA A 390 3.32 -14.77 13.79
N GLY A 391 3.99 -14.31 12.73
CA GLY A 391 3.99 -12.91 12.30
C GLY A 391 5.05 -12.05 12.99
N GLU A 392 4.82 -10.74 13.01
CA GLU A 392 5.73 -9.76 13.61
C GLU A 392 5.78 -9.88 15.14
N LYS A 393 6.99 -9.72 15.68
CA LYS A 393 7.26 -9.51 17.11
C LYS A 393 7.21 -8.02 17.43
N ASP A 394 7.39 -7.65 18.70
CA ASP A 394 7.50 -6.25 19.10
C ASP A 394 8.62 -5.55 18.31
N SER A 395 8.31 -4.39 17.73
CA SER A 395 9.24 -3.56 16.99
C SER A 395 10.22 -2.82 17.91
N HIS A 396 9.93 -2.74 19.21
CA HIS A 396 10.68 -2.00 20.23
C HIS A 396 10.78 -0.48 20.00
N TYR A 397 10.02 0.09 19.05
CA TYR A 397 9.85 1.55 18.90
C TYR A 397 8.62 1.98 19.67
N HIS A 398 8.82 2.27 20.96
CA HIS A 398 7.81 2.90 21.80
C HIS A 398 8.19 4.38 21.91
N GLY A 399 7.62 5.21 21.03
CA GLY A 399 7.69 6.69 21.05
C GLY A 399 8.92 7.30 21.75
N GLU A 400 10.09 7.30 21.10
CA GLU A 400 11.33 7.89 21.63
C GLU A 400 11.31 9.42 21.78
N ASP A 401 10.22 10.12 21.40
CA ASP A 401 10.05 11.54 21.71
C ASP A 401 9.49 11.78 23.13
N ALA A 402 9.08 10.74 23.86
CA ALA A 402 8.70 10.86 25.26
C ALA A 402 9.91 11.01 26.21
N ALA A 403 11.15 10.81 25.70
CA ALA A 403 12.37 10.81 26.50
C ALA A 403 13.22 12.09 26.40
N LEU A 404 12.75 13.12 25.68
CA LEU A 404 13.46 14.40 25.54
C LEU A 404 12.98 15.52 26.49
N ASP A 405 12.16 15.20 27.50
CA ASP A 405 11.62 16.18 28.46
C ASP A 405 11.72 15.69 29.93
N HIS A 406 12.88 15.15 30.32
CA HIS A 406 13.26 14.95 31.72
C HIS A 406 14.63 15.57 32.03
#